data_AF-A0A928XMM8-F1
#
_entry.id   AF-A0A928XMM8-F1
#
_cell.length_a   1.000
_cell.length_b   1.000
_cell.length_c   1.000
_cell.angle_alpha   90.00
_cell.angle_beta   90.00
_cell.angle_gamma   90.00
#
_symmetry.space_group_name_H-M   'P 1'
#
loop_
_entity.id
_entity.type
_entity.pdbx_description
1 polymer ?
#
loop_
_entity_poly.entity_id
_entity_poly.type
_entity_poly.pdbx_seq_one_letter_code
_entity_poly.pdbx_strand_id
1 'polypeptide(L)'
;MRARAWVLVFLVIGCGGGDGGGSASGTGGAGGQSTGGQSTGGQSTGGSGGQGAGGAGGTSAGGSSGGSCAEAPHTGEATYYAATGDGNCMFGPSPNDLMVGAMNQADYLASGSCGRCAAIQGPSGSVTVRIVDRCPECKPGDIDLSPQAFEKIAALPLGRVDISWTYVPCAVTGPLRYRFKEGSNQWWTAVQVRNHRHGIAKLEYEKGGSFVEVKREDYNYFVEPAGMGPGPYTFRVTDVYGHSVTDTGVAHVEASEVSGAAQLPDCP
;
A
#
# COMPACT_ATOMS: atom_id res chain seq x y z
N MET A 1 12.33 -53.55 -1.59
CA MET A 1 12.07 -54.08 -0.24
C MET A 1 11.83 -52.92 0.71
N ARG A 2 10.64 -52.89 1.31
CA ARG A 2 10.20 -52.20 2.54
C ARG A 2 10.34 -50.66 2.63
N ALA A 3 9.22 -50.01 2.34
CA ALA A 3 8.82 -48.70 2.86
C ALA A 3 8.63 -48.73 4.39
N ARG A 4 8.87 -47.60 5.06
CA ARG A 4 8.45 -47.34 6.45
C ARG A 4 7.56 -46.12 6.48
N ALA A 5 6.25 -46.37 6.56
CA ALA A 5 5.23 -45.38 6.89
C ALA A 5 5.24 -45.12 8.40
N TRP A 6 5.21 -43.85 8.80
CA TRP A 6 4.91 -43.45 10.16
C TRP A 6 3.45 -43.02 10.21
N VAL A 7 2.64 -43.79 10.95
CA VAL A 7 1.27 -43.45 11.33
C VAL A 7 1.37 -42.67 12.64
N LEU A 8 0.92 -41.40 12.64
CA LEU A 8 0.65 -40.67 13.88
C LEU A 8 -0.86 -40.74 14.15
N VAL A 9 -1.19 -41.24 15.33
CA VAL A 9 -2.56 -41.44 15.83
C VAL A 9 -3.09 -40.12 16.40
N PHE A 10 -4.34 -39.81 16.05
CA PHE A 10 -5.16 -38.73 16.59
C PHE A 10 -5.48 -38.95 18.08
N LEU A 11 -5.40 -37.89 18.88
CA LEU A 11 -6.10 -37.80 20.17
C LEU A 11 -7.15 -36.69 20.07
N VAL A 12 -8.42 -37.10 20.00
CA VAL A 12 -9.59 -36.23 20.14
C VAL A 12 -9.99 -36.27 21.61
N ILE A 13 -9.98 -35.11 22.27
CA ILE A 13 -10.66 -34.89 23.56
C ILE A 13 -11.78 -33.89 23.30
N GLY A 14 -13.02 -34.35 23.41
CA GLY A 14 -14.22 -33.53 23.48
C GLY A 14 -14.89 -33.68 24.84
N CYS A 15 -15.47 -32.59 25.33
CA CYS A 15 -16.63 -32.49 26.24
C CYS A 15 -17.07 -31.02 26.19
N GLY A 16 -18.25 -30.67 25.66
CA GLY A 16 -19.48 -30.41 26.43
C GLY A 16 -19.56 -28.89 26.74
N GLY A 17 -20.55 -28.08 26.35
CA GLY A 17 -22.00 -28.25 26.28
C GLY A 17 -22.60 -27.11 27.14
N GLY A 18 -23.62 -26.38 26.66
CA GLY A 18 -24.35 -25.42 27.50
C GLY A 18 -24.98 -24.22 26.78
N ASP A 19 -26.31 -24.25 26.71
CA ASP A 19 -27.25 -23.29 26.13
C ASP A 19 -27.39 -21.96 26.90
N GLY A 20 -27.99 -20.93 26.26
CA GLY A 20 -28.57 -19.80 26.99
C GLY A 20 -28.87 -18.57 26.13
N GLY A 21 -30.13 -18.37 25.77
CA GLY A 21 -30.63 -17.20 25.06
C GLY A 21 -30.87 -15.96 25.94
N GLY A 22 -31.27 -14.85 25.30
CA GLY A 22 -31.69 -13.63 26.00
C GLY A 22 -31.78 -12.41 25.10
N SER A 23 -32.99 -12.12 24.63
CA SER A 23 -33.36 -10.89 23.94
C SER A 23 -33.37 -9.65 24.84
N ALA A 24 -33.39 -8.51 24.15
CA ALA A 24 -33.95 -7.20 24.52
C ALA A 24 -33.01 -6.18 25.20
N SER A 25 -32.86 -5.05 24.53
CA SER A 25 -32.88 -3.74 25.16
C SER A 25 -33.39 -2.71 24.15
N GLY A 26 -34.50 -2.06 24.52
CA GLY A 26 -34.94 -0.83 23.89
C GLY A 26 -34.33 0.38 24.59
N THR A 27 -34.33 1.52 23.92
CA THR A 27 -34.32 2.90 24.45
C THR A 27 -34.77 3.77 23.26
N GLY A 28 -35.84 4.58 23.38
CA GLY A 28 -35.79 6.00 23.78
C GLY A 28 -35.12 6.84 22.68
N GLY A 29 -35.71 7.83 22.01
CA GLY A 29 -36.80 8.74 22.32
C GLY A 29 -36.35 10.16 21.92
N ALA A 30 -37.30 10.95 21.39
CA ALA A 30 -37.34 12.42 21.35
C ALA A 30 -36.71 13.22 20.17
N GLY A 31 -37.50 14.22 19.74
CA GLY A 31 -37.09 15.49 19.10
C GLY A 31 -37.12 15.45 17.56
N GLY A 32 -37.73 16.38 16.83
CA GLY A 32 -38.36 17.66 17.11
C GLY A 32 -38.62 18.33 15.75
N GLN A 33 -39.76 19.00 15.62
CA GLN A 33 -40.23 19.69 14.42
C GLN A 33 -39.58 21.08 14.22
N SER A 34 -39.81 21.61 13.01
CA SER A 34 -39.69 23.02 12.56
C SER A 34 -38.28 23.38 12.04
N THR A 35 -38.06 24.16 10.97
CA THR A 35 -38.80 25.12 10.13
C THR A 35 -38.09 25.12 8.75
N GLY A 36 -38.72 25.26 7.57
CA GLY A 36 -39.44 26.44 7.09
C GLY A 36 -38.47 27.59 6.72
N GLY A 37 -38.27 27.89 5.43
CA GLY A 37 -37.67 29.18 5.00
C GLY A 37 -36.89 29.18 3.67
N GLN A 38 -37.59 29.40 2.56
CA GLN A 38 -37.05 29.86 1.28
C GLN A 38 -36.82 31.38 1.30
N SER A 39 -35.78 31.86 0.60
CA SER A 39 -35.76 33.09 -0.24
C SER A 39 -34.34 33.19 -0.82
N THR A 40 -34.07 33.19 -2.13
CA THR A 40 -34.41 34.09 -3.26
C THR A 40 -33.92 35.53 -3.12
N GLY A 41 -33.09 35.93 -4.09
CA GLY A 41 -33.04 37.28 -4.65
C GLY A 41 -31.77 38.09 -4.36
N GLY A 42 -31.05 38.47 -5.42
CA GLY A 42 -30.06 39.55 -5.32
C GLY A 42 -29.00 39.60 -6.43
N GLN A 43 -29.40 39.86 -7.67
CA GLN A 43 -28.50 40.41 -8.71
C GLN A 43 -28.20 41.88 -8.42
N SER A 44 -26.95 42.31 -8.62
CA SER A 44 -26.70 43.62 -9.25
C SER A 44 -25.31 43.69 -9.88
N THR A 45 -25.33 44.10 -11.14
CA THR A 45 -24.26 44.44 -12.07
C THR A 45 -23.66 45.82 -11.82
N GLY A 46 -22.40 46.01 -12.23
CA GLY A 46 -21.96 47.25 -12.87
C GLY A 46 -20.71 47.91 -12.26
N GLY A 47 -19.71 48.19 -13.09
CA GLY A 47 -18.70 49.21 -12.78
C GLY A 47 -17.30 48.99 -13.37
N SER A 48 -17.13 49.35 -14.64
CA SER A 48 -15.88 49.43 -15.40
C SER A 48 -14.88 50.48 -14.86
N GLY A 49 -13.58 50.24 -15.05
CA GLY A 49 -12.61 51.33 -15.23
C GLY A 49 -11.14 50.97 -14.97
N GLY A 50 -10.30 51.07 -16.01
CA GLY A 50 -8.91 51.54 -15.83
C GLY A 50 -7.79 50.64 -16.33
N GLN A 51 -7.15 51.08 -17.42
CA GLN A 51 -5.99 50.49 -18.10
C GLN A 51 -4.68 50.60 -17.30
N GLY A 52 -3.71 49.73 -17.61
CA GLY A 52 -2.30 49.94 -17.26
C GLY A 52 -1.39 48.82 -17.74
N ALA A 53 -0.67 49.05 -18.84
CA ALA A 53 0.35 48.18 -19.39
C ALA A 53 1.70 48.36 -18.67
N GLY A 54 2.51 47.30 -18.63
CA GLY A 54 3.94 47.39 -18.27
C GLY A 54 4.51 46.05 -17.83
N GLY A 55 5.27 45.39 -18.71
CA GLY A 55 5.96 44.14 -18.41
C GLY A 55 7.26 44.33 -17.64
N ALA A 56 7.72 43.26 -16.99
CA ALA A 56 9.11 42.85 -16.86
C ALA A 56 9.16 41.51 -16.13
N GLY A 57 10.01 40.61 -16.61
CA GLY A 57 10.20 39.27 -16.05
C GLY A 57 10.61 39.31 -14.58
N GLY A 58 9.82 38.64 -13.76
CA GLY A 58 10.24 38.14 -12.46
C GLY A 58 10.49 36.66 -12.60
N THR A 59 11.74 36.25 -12.45
CA THR A 59 12.14 34.87 -12.16
C THR A 59 11.30 34.34 -11.01
N SER A 60 10.34 33.47 -11.32
CA SER A 60 9.65 32.66 -10.33
C SER A 60 10.69 31.72 -9.72
N ALA A 61 11.28 32.15 -8.61
CA ALA A 61 11.92 31.26 -7.66
C ALA A 61 10.94 30.10 -7.43
N GLY A 62 11.43 28.89 -7.67
CA GLY A 62 10.68 27.67 -7.41
C GLY A 62 10.22 27.66 -5.97
N GLY A 63 8.96 28.04 -5.77
CA GLY A 63 8.23 27.71 -4.56
C GLY A 63 8.12 26.19 -4.55
N SER A 64 9.00 25.55 -3.79
CA SER A 64 8.79 24.20 -3.32
C SER A 64 7.53 24.25 -2.46
N SER A 65 6.36 24.06 -3.07
CA SER A 65 5.19 23.66 -2.34
C SER A 65 5.55 22.32 -1.71
N GLY A 66 5.89 22.35 -0.42
CA GLY A 66 5.99 21.13 0.38
C GLY A 66 4.69 20.38 0.23
N GLY A 67 4.68 19.39 -0.66
CA GLY A 67 3.51 18.59 -0.94
C GLY A 67 3.21 17.78 0.31
N SER A 68 2.04 17.99 0.90
CA SER A 68 1.54 17.08 1.93
C SER A 68 1.35 15.70 1.30
N CYS A 69 1.85 14.65 1.93
CA CYS A 69 1.55 13.26 1.57
C CYS A 69 0.12 12.83 1.96
N ALA A 70 -0.81 13.78 1.97
CA ALA A 70 -2.20 13.52 2.28
C ALA A 70 -2.85 12.82 1.09
N GLU A 71 -3.15 11.54 1.26
CA GLU A 71 -3.84 10.72 0.28
C GLU A 71 -5.35 10.83 0.48
N ALA A 72 -6.11 10.71 -0.61
CA ALA A 72 -7.57 10.74 -0.53
C ALA A 72 -8.12 9.48 0.15
N PRO A 73 -9.18 9.58 0.96
CA PRO A 73 -9.80 8.40 1.53
C PRO A 73 -10.57 7.62 0.46
N HIS A 74 -10.53 6.30 0.61
CA HIS A 74 -11.30 5.31 -0.13
C HIS A 74 -12.39 4.73 0.78
N THR A 75 -13.43 4.17 0.16
CA THR A 75 -14.49 3.42 0.84
C THR A 75 -14.72 2.10 0.10
N GLY A 76 -15.04 1.04 0.83
CA GLY A 76 -15.33 -0.27 0.26
C GLY A 76 -15.69 -1.26 1.35
N GLU A 77 -15.53 -2.54 1.07
CA GLU A 77 -15.75 -3.62 2.03
C GLU A 77 -14.44 -4.34 2.35
N ALA A 78 -14.29 -4.80 3.60
CA ALA A 78 -13.25 -5.74 3.98
C ALA A 78 -13.82 -7.16 4.05
N THR A 79 -13.06 -8.13 3.55
CA THR A 79 -13.20 -9.56 3.89
C THR A 79 -11.89 -10.07 4.49
N TYR A 80 -11.76 -11.39 4.67
CA TYR A 80 -10.48 -12.00 5.01
C TYR A 80 -10.22 -13.31 4.26
N TYR A 81 -8.93 -13.63 4.07
CA TYR A 81 -8.44 -14.87 3.49
C TYR A 81 -7.31 -15.49 4.32
N ALA A 82 -6.90 -16.72 4.02
CA ALA A 82 -5.80 -17.40 4.70
C ALA A 82 -4.41 -16.85 4.30
N ALA A 83 -4.16 -15.57 4.57
CA ALA A 83 -2.92 -14.87 4.22
C ALA A 83 -1.69 -15.49 4.89
N THR A 84 -0.61 -15.64 4.13
CA THR A 84 0.70 -16.10 4.63
C THR A 84 1.76 -15.00 4.65
N GLY A 85 1.41 -13.81 4.16
CA GLY A 85 2.36 -12.72 3.89
C GLY A 85 2.97 -12.76 2.50
N ASP A 86 2.86 -13.90 1.81
CA ASP A 86 3.14 -14.02 0.39
C ASP A 86 1.93 -13.61 -0.45
N GLY A 87 2.15 -13.45 -1.75
CA GLY A 87 1.10 -13.07 -2.69
C GLY A 87 1.67 -12.61 -4.02
N ASN A 88 0.82 -12.00 -4.84
CA ASN A 88 1.21 -11.47 -6.15
C ASN A 88 2.36 -10.43 -6.05
N CYS A 89 2.55 -9.78 -4.90
CA CYS A 89 3.67 -8.85 -4.69
C CYS A 89 5.03 -9.53 -4.42
N MET A 90 5.10 -10.86 -4.35
CA MET A 90 6.35 -11.63 -4.25
C MET A 90 7.25 -11.26 -3.05
N PHE A 91 6.66 -10.92 -1.91
CA PHE A 91 7.43 -10.69 -0.68
C PHE A 91 7.92 -12.00 -0.05
N GLY A 92 7.24 -13.12 -0.31
CA GLY A 92 7.44 -14.39 0.36
C GLY A 92 6.71 -14.47 1.71
N PRO A 93 6.61 -15.66 2.32
CA PRO A 93 5.88 -15.85 3.57
C PRO A 93 6.45 -15.04 4.74
N SER A 94 5.58 -14.45 5.56
CA SER A 94 5.92 -13.70 6.78
C SER A 94 5.04 -14.11 7.96
N PRO A 95 5.19 -15.35 8.51
CA PRO A 95 4.27 -15.89 9.51
C PRO A 95 4.19 -15.09 10.82
N ASN A 96 5.20 -14.25 11.09
CA ASN A 96 5.27 -13.40 12.28
C ASN A 96 4.91 -11.93 12.00
N ASP A 97 4.54 -11.59 10.76
CA ASP A 97 4.15 -10.25 10.33
C ASP A 97 2.98 -10.36 9.33
N LEU A 98 1.78 -10.56 9.89
CA LEU A 98 0.55 -10.80 9.14
C LEU A 98 -0.46 -9.65 9.27
N MET A 99 -0.03 -8.43 9.60
CA MET A 99 -0.89 -7.26 9.40
C MET A 99 -0.86 -6.87 7.92
N VAL A 100 -1.53 -7.67 7.10
CA VAL A 100 -1.44 -7.64 5.64
C VAL A 100 -2.81 -7.70 4.98
N GLY A 101 -2.87 -7.29 3.71
CA GLY A 101 -4.07 -7.42 2.88
C GLY A 101 -3.76 -7.56 1.39
N ALA A 102 -4.76 -8.05 0.66
CA ALA A 102 -4.81 -8.16 -0.78
C ALA A 102 -5.68 -7.05 -1.37
N MET A 103 -5.17 -6.35 -2.37
CA MET A 103 -5.85 -5.20 -2.97
C MET A 103 -6.67 -5.64 -4.19
N ASN A 104 -7.86 -5.05 -4.39
CA ASN A 104 -8.64 -5.27 -5.61
C ASN A 104 -7.88 -4.86 -6.89
N GLN A 105 -8.35 -5.31 -8.06
CA GLN A 105 -7.64 -5.09 -9.33
C GLN A 105 -7.38 -3.61 -9.67
N ALA A 106 -8.33 -2.71 -9.38
CA ALA A 106 -8.19 -1.29 -9.71
C ALA A 106 -7.17 -0.60 -8.78
N ASP A 107 -7.30 -0.82 -7.48
CA ASP A 107 -6.44 -0.21 -6.46
C ASP A 107 -5.10 -0.95 -6.29
N TYR A 108 -4.93 -2.12 -6.91
CA TYR A 108 -3.64 -2.81 -7.02
C TYR A 108 -2.63 -2.01 -7.85
N LEU A 109 -3.12 -1.13 -8.74
CA LEU A 109 -2.31 -0.20 -9.54
C LEU A 109 -1.18 -0.90 -10.31
N ALA A 110 -1.46 -2.08 -10.88
CA ALA A 110 -0.46 -2.92 -11.55
C ALA A 110 0.81 -3.15 -10.70
N SER A 111 0.63 -3.53 -9.43
CA SER A 111 1.63 -3.65 -8.36
C SER A 111 2.20 -2.33 -7.81
N GLY A 112 1.64 -1.20 -8.23
CA GLY A 112 1.91 0.12 -7.64
C GLY A 112 1.57 0.19 -6.15
N SER A 113 0.60 -0.61 -5.68
CA SER A 113 0.24 -0.67 -4.27
C SER A 113 1.09 -1.62 -3.43
N CYS A 114 1.86 -2.51 -4.04
CA CYS A 114 2.66 -3.49 -3.32
C CYS A 114 3.63 -2.81 -2.33
N GLY A 115 3.62 -3.29 -1.09
CA GLY A 115 4.44 -2.77 -0.01
C GLY A 115 3.96 -1.43 0.57
N ARG A 116 2.91 -0.80 0.02
CA ARG A 116 2.26 0.36 0.66
C ARG A 116 1.53 -0.09 1.92
N CYS A 117 1.31 0.85 2.84
CA CYS A 117 0.49 0.64 4.02
C CYS A 117 -0.84 1.38 3.88
N ALA A 118 -1.93 0.71 4.24
CA ALA A 118 -3.27 1.28 4.28
C ALA A 118 -3.75 1.33 5.74
N ALA A 119 -4.13 2.52 6.22
CA ALA A 119 -4.85 2.68 7.47
C ALA A 119 -6.34 2.46 7.20
N ILE A 120 -6.93 1.47 7.84
CA ILE A 120 -8.30 1.00 7.62
C ILE A 120 -9.10 1.26 8.89
N GLN A 121 -10.27 1.86 8.74
CA GLN A 121 -11.27 2.03 9.77
C GLN A 121 -12.47 1.14 9.44
N GLY A 122 -12.79 0.19 10.33
CA GLY A 122 -14.01 -0.59 10.25
C GLY A 122 -14.93 -0.34 11.45
N PRO A 123 -15.99 -1.16 11.63
CA PRO A 123 -17.05 -0.91 12.60
C PRO A 123 -16.60 -0.92 14.07
N SER A 124 -15.62 -1.75 14.41
CA SER A 124 -15.19 -2.00 15.80
C SER A 124 -13.80 -1.45 16.11
N GLY A 125 -13.09 -0.87 15.15
CA GLY A 125 -11.73 -0.41 15.35
C GLY A 125 -11.00 -0.07 14.06
N SER A 126 -9.70 0.17 14.19
CA SER A 126 -8.81 0.54 13.10
C SER A 126 -7.56 -0.33 13.08
N VAL A 127 -6.99 -0.52 11.90
CA VAL A 127 -5.74 -1.26 11.70
C VAL A 127 -4.93 -0.63 10.57
N THR A 128 -3.61 -0.73 10.63
CA THR A 128 -2.74 -0.46 9.48
C THR A 128 -2.22 -1.77 8.94
N VAL A 129 -2.38 -2.00 7.64
CA VAL A 129 -1.92 -3.22 6.96
C VAL A 129 -0.98 -2.91 5.81
N ARG A 130 -0.03 -3.80 5.56
CA ARG A 130 0.83 -3.77 4.37
C ARG A 130 0.18 -4.55 3.23
N ILE A 131 0.17 -3.98 2.03
CA ILE A 131 -0.37 -4.65 0.85
C ILE A 131 0.65 -5.64 0.31
N VAL A 132 0.27 -6.92 0.25
CA VAL A 132 1.16 -8.04 -0.14
C VAL A 132 0.62 -8.86 -1.30
N ASP A 133 -0.63 -8.67 -1.66
CA ASP A 133 -1.29 -9.51 -2.64
C ASP A 133 -2.34 -8.74 -3.44
N ARG A 134 -2.93 -9.41 -4.42
CA ARG A 134 -4.02 -8.95 -5.26
C ARG A 134 -5.23 -9.87 -5.08
N CYS A 135 -6.42 -9.27 -4.96
CA CYS A 135 -7.71 -9.94 -4.99
C CYS A 135 -8.42 -9.59 -6.31
N PRO A 136 -8.29 -10.39 -7.39
CA PRO A 136 -8.87 -10.08 -8.69
C PRO A 136 -10.40 -9.96 -8.69
N GLU A 137 -11.08 -10.67 -7.79
CA GLU A 137 -12.54 -10.71 -7.65
C GLU A 137 -13.12 -9.59 -6.77
N CYS A 138 -12.28 -8.90 -6.00
CA CYS A 138 -12.68 -7.81 -5.13
C CYS A 138 -13.11 -6.58 -5.93
N LYS A 139 -14.10 -5.82 -5.45
CA LYS A 139 -14.55 -4.60 -6.12
C LYS A 139 -13.56 -3.45 -5.86
N PRO A 140 -13.54 -2.40 -6.70
CA PRO A 140 -12.82 -1.17 -6.37
C PRO A 140 -13.20 -0.66 -4.97
N GLY A 141 -12.20 -0.29 -4.17
CA GLY A 141 -12.34 0.07 -2.77
C GLY A 141 -12.22 -1.09 -1.76
N ASP A 142 -12.43 -2.34 -2.17
CA ASP A 142 -12.38 -3.50 -1.27
C ASP A 142 -10.94 -3.93 -0.96
N ILE A 143 -10.71 -4.43 0.25
CA ILE A 143 -9.44 -5.03 0.70
C ILE A 143 -9.71 -6.37 1.38
N ASP A 144 -9.05 -7.43 0.93
CA ASP A 144 -9.15 -8.76 1.56
C ASP A 144 -8.02 -8.96 2.57
N LEU A 145 -8.34 -9.00 3.86
CA LEU A 145 -7.37 -8.90 4.95
C LEU A 145 -6.86 -10.28 5.40
N SER A 146 -5.75 -10.31 6.13
CA SER A 146 -5.49 -11.46 6.99
C SER A 146 -6.54 -11.55 8.11
N PRO A 147 -6.78 -12.74 8.70
CA PRO A 147 -7.73 -12.87 9.82
C PRO A 147 -7.29 -12.02 11.02
N GLN A 148 -5.97 -11.93 11.27
CA GLN A 148 -5.39 -11.14 12.36
C GLN A 148 -5.65 -9.64 12.19
N ALA A 149 -5.63 -9.13 10.95
CA ALA A 149 -5.95 -7.74 10.67
C ALA A 149 -7.47 -7.51 10.71
N PHE A 150 -8.27 -8.42 10.18
CA PHE A 150 -9.73 -8.31 10.21
C PHE A 150 -10.28 -8.26 11.64
N GLU A 151 -9.74 -9.08 12.55
CA GLU A 151 -10.11 -9.10 13.97
C GLU A 151 -9.88 -7.75 14.68
N LYS A 152 -9.05 -6.86 14.14
CA LYS A 152 -8.84 -5.51 14.68
C LYS A 152 -10.00 -4.55 14.36
N ILE A 153 -10.77 -4.85 13.32
CA ILE A 153 -11.83 -3.95 12.82
C ILE A 153 -13.23 -4.55 12.95
N ALA A 154 -13.37 -5.87 13.05
CA ALA A 154 -14.64 -6.58 13.14
C ALA A 154 -14.47 -8.01 13.68
N ALA A 155 -15.56 -8.60 14.19
CA ALA A 155 -15.57 -10.01 14.58
C ALA A 155 -15.59 -10.92 13.33
N LEU A 156 -14.72 -11.94 13.27
CA LEU A 156 -14.62 -12.86 12.12
C LEU A 156 -15.96 -13.42 11.62
N PRO A 157 -16.93 -13.81 12.48
CA PRO A 157 -18.21 -14.34 12.00
C PRO A 157 -19.04 -13.39 11.13
N LEU A 158 -18.74 -12.08 11.13
CA LEU A 158 -19.37 -11.14 10.21
C LEU A 158 -18.95 -11.39 8.75
N GLY A 159 -17.75 -11.91 8.51
CA GLY A 159 -17.23 -12.30 7.20
C GLY A 159 -16.92 -11.14 6.24
N ARG A 160 -17.71 -10.07 6.28
CA ARG A 160 -17.62 -8.88 5.43
C ARG A 160 -18.14 -7.66 6.21
N VAL A 161 -17.44 -6.54 6.13
CA VAL A 161 -17.85 -5.28 6.78
C VAL A 161 -17.50 -4.07 5.92
N ASP A 162 -18.30 -3.01 6.02
CA ASP A 162 -17.97 -1.72 5.43
C ASP A 162 -16.69 -1.13 6.07
N ILE A 163 -15.82 -0.57 5.25
CA ILE A 163 -14.59 0.10 5.68
C ILE A 163 -14.41 1.44 4.96
N SER A 164 -13.63 2.30 5.59
CA SER A 164 -12.93 3.40 4.91
C SER A 164 -11.43 3.24 5.13
N TRP A 165 -10.62 3.69 4.18
CA TRP A 165 -9.18 3.56 4.31
C TRP A 165 -8.42 4.64 3.55
N THR A 166 -7.15 4.83 3.89
CA THR A 166 -6.25 5.76 3.21
C THR A 166 -4.84 5.18 3.21
N TYR A 167 -4.07 5.42 2.15
CA TYR A 167 -2.66 5.09 2.17
C TYR A 167 -1.92 5.97 3.18
N VAL A 168 -1.08 5.35 4.01
CA VAL A 168 -0.28 6.02 5.04
C VAL A 168 1.18 5.60 4.93
N PRO A 169 2.12 6.41 5.44
CA PRO A 169 3.51 6.00 5.59
C PRO A 169 3.62 4.71 6.39
N CYS A 170 4.35 3.72 5.86
CA CYS A 170 4.68 2.51 6.59
C CYS A 170 5.64 2.80 7.74
N ALA A 171 5.41 2.19 8.90
CA ALA A 171 6.32 2.26 10.05
C ALA A 171 7.53 1.35 9.85
N VAL A 172 8.48 1.77 9.00
CA VAL A 172 9.71 1.04 8.68
C VAL A 172 10.91 1.61 9.43
N THR A 173 11.89 0.77 9.71
CA THR A 173 13.20 1.17 10.24
C THR A 173 14.31 0.78 9.27
N GLY A 174 15.35 1.62 9.17
CA GLY A 174 16.49 1.36 8.30
C GLY A 174 16.28 1.77 6.83
N PRO A 175 17.28 1.50 5.97
CA PRO A 175 17.26 1.94 4.59
C PRO A 175 16.33 1.08 3.71
N LEU A 176 16.16 1.52 2.47
CA LEU A 176 15.61 0.68 1.42
C LEU A 176 16.39 -0.62 1.28
N ARG A 177 15.72 -1.64 0.77
CA ARG A 177 16.28 -2.97 0.53
C ARG A 177 16.02 -3.37 -0.92
N TYR A 178 16.98 -4.04 -1.54
CA TYR A 178 16.92 -4.47 -2.93
C TYR A 178 16.98 -5.99 -3.00
N ARG A 179 15.87 -6.63 -3.40
CA ARG A 179 15.80 -8.08 -3.60
C ARG A 179 15.99 -8.39 -5.08
N PHE A 180 17.10 -9.02 -5.44
CA PHE A 180 17.33 -9.47 -6.81
C PHE A 180 16.67 -10.81 -7.05
N LYS A 181 15.81 -10.90 -8.07
CA LYS A 181 15.08 -12.14 -8.36
C LYS A 181 16.04 -13.28 -8.71
N GLU A 182 15.64 -14.51 -8.43
CA GLU A 182 16.28 -15.72 -8.96
C GLU A 182 16.39 -15.60 -10.49
N GLY A 183 17.56 -15.94 -11.04
CA GLY A 183 17.89 -15.78 -12.45
C GLY A 183 18.45 -14.40 -12.82
N SER A 184 18.43 -13.42 -11.92
CA SER A 184 18.99 -12.09 -12.20
C SER A 184 20.50 -12.15 -12.38
N ASN A 185 20.98 -11.58 -13.48
CA ASN A 185 22.37 -11.55 -13.90
C ASN A 185 22.62 -10.32 -14.80
N GLN A 186 23.82 -10.21 -15.36
CA GLN A 186 24.23 -9.05 -16.15
C GLN A 186 23.49 -8.87 -17.49
N TRP A 187 22.84 -9.93 -17.99
CA TRP A 187 22.11 -9.96 -19.27
C TRP A 187 20.59 -9.92 -19.10
N TRP A 188 20.10 -10.12 -17.87
CA TRP A 188 18.69 -9.98 -17.50
C TRP A 188 18.61 -9.67 -16.01
N THR A 189 18.02 -8.55 -15.62
CA THR A 189 18.03 -8.13 -14.20
C THR A 189 16.61 -7.80 -13.76
N ALA A 190 16.16 -8.44 -12.66
CA ALA A 190 14.93 -8.10 -11.98
C ALA A 190 15.20 -7.78 -10.52
N VAL A 191 14.78 -6.60 -10.08
CA VAL A 191 14.98 -6.14 -8.70
C VAL A 191 13.68 -5.62 -8.11
N GLN A 192 13.40 -6.03 -6.88
CA GLN A 192 12.28 -5.53 -6.10
C GLN A 192 12.80 -4.57 -5.03
N VAL A 193 12.18 -3.40 -4.93
CA VAL A 193 12.45 -2.44 -3.85
C VAL A 193 11.58 -2.81 -2.66
N ARG A 194 12.19 -2.91 -1.48
CA ARG A 194 11.56 -3.34 -0.22
C ARG A 194 11.89 -2.36 0.90
N ASN A 195 11.20 -2.51 2.03
CA ASN A 195 11.35 -1.69 3.23
C ASN A 195 11.20 -0.18 2.92
N HIS A 196 10.30 0.17 2.00
CA HIS A 196 10.05 1.56 1.63
C HIS A 196 8.92 2.15 2.48
N ARG A 197 9.10 3.39 2.93
CA ARG A 197 8.10 4.08 3.76
C ARG A 197 6.83 4.43 2.98
N HIS A 198 6.99 4.83 1.73
CA HIS A 198 5.91 5.28 0.85
C HIS A 198 5.77 4.37 -0.35
N GLY A 199 4.69 4.49 -1.12
CA GLY A 199 4.58 3.79 -2.40
C GLY A 199 5.71 4.19 -3.32
N ILE A 200 6.40 3.23 -3.91
CA ILE A 200 7.38 3.51 -4.96
C ILE A 200 6.59 3.90 -6.20
N ALA A 201 6.99 4.97 -6.88
CA ALA A 201 6.51 5.29 -8.23
C ALA A 201 7.46 4.68 -9.27
N LYS A 202 8.76 4.92 -9.10
CA LYS A 202 9.77 4.64 -10.12
C LYS A 202 11.05 4.07 -9.52
N LEU A 203 11.68 3.15 -10.27
CA LEU A 203 13.07 2.76 -10.09
C LEU A 203 13.84 3.10 -11.37
N GLU A 204 14.98 3.75 -11.20
CA GLU A 204 15.94 4.01 -12.27
C GLU A 204 17.31 3.45 -11.91
N TYR A 205 18.11 3.10 -12.90
CA TYR A 205 19.51 2.73 -12.73
C TYR A 205 20.43 3.62 -13.56
N GLU A 206 21.63 3.89 -13.08
CA GLU A 206 22.64 4.64 -13.82
C GLU A 206 23.24 3.78 -14.95
N LYS A 207 23.28 4.37 -16.15
CA LYS A 207 23.86 3.79 -17.36
C LYS A 207 24.48 4.89 -18.21
N GLY A 208 25.80 4.97 -18.25
CA GLY A 208 26.54 5.87 -19.14
C GLY A 208 26.33 7.35 -18.82
N GLY A 209 26.28 7.70 -17.53
CA GLY A 209 26.06 9.04 -17.00
C GLY A 209 24.59 9.47 -16.92
N SER A 210 23.65 8.60 -17.29
CA SER A 210 22.21 8.90 -17.29
C SER A 210 21.42 7.87 -16.48
N PHE A 211 20.30 8.29 -15.90
CA PHE A 211 19.36 7.39 -15.24
C PHE A 211 18.35 6.87 -16.25
N VAL A 212 18.21 5.55 -16.33
CA VAL A 212 17.25 4.85 -17.17
C VAL A 212 16.17 4.25 -16.29
N GLU A 213 14.91 4.55 -16.58
CA GLU A 213 13.75 3.98 -15.88
C GLU A 213 13.60 2.49 -16.20
N VAL A 214 13.39 1.70 -15.14
CA VAL A 214 13.17 0.27 -15.22
C VAL A 214 11.67 0.04 -15.09
N LYS A 215 11.09 -0.75 -16.01
CA LYS A 215 9.65 -1.02 -15.99
C LYS A 215 9.29 -1.90 -14.80
N ARG A 216 8.24 -1.53 -14.05
CA ARG A 216 7.61 -2.40 -13.06
C ARG A 216 6.70 -3.43 -13.74
N GLU A 217 6.85 -4.69 -13.36
CA GLU A 217 5.94 -5.77 -13.72
C GLU A 217 4.91 -6.01 -12.62
N ASP A 218 3.78 -6.61 -13.00
CA ASP A 218 2.58 -6.82 -12.16
C ASP A 218 2.81 -7.68 -10.90
N TYR A 219 3.99 -8.30 -10.78
CA TYR A 219 4.43 -9.07 -9.60
C TYR A 219 5.45 -8.32 -8.73
N ASN A 220 5.46 -6.98 -8.80
CA ASN A 220 6.27 -6.08 -7.97
C ASN A 220 7.79 -6.22 -8.14
N TYR A 221 8.24 -6.53 -9.35
CA TYR A 221 9.65 -6.43 -9.72
C TYR A 221 9.83 -5.41 -10.81
N PHE A 222 10.94 -4.68 -10.76
CA PHE A 222 11.41 -3.84 -11.85
C PHE A 222 12.37 -4.65 -12.71
N VAL A 223 12.08 -4.79 -14.00
CA VAL A 223 12.80 -5.69 -14.90
C VAL A 223 13.46 -4.93 -16.04
N GLU A 224 14.76 -5.17 -16.22
CA GLU A 224 15.54 -4.75 -17.40
C GLU A 224 15.88 -6.01 -18.22
N PRO A 225 15.13 -6.29 -19.32
CA PRO A 225 15.32 -7.49 -20.12
C PRO A 225 16.70 -7.58 -20.79
N ALA A 226 17.37 -6.45 -21.04
CA ALA A 226 18.73 -6.44 -21.60
C ALA A 226 19.82 -6.60 -20.53
N GLY A 227 19.43 -6.65 -19.25
CA GLY A 227 20.32 -6.65 -18.10
C GLY A 227 20.92 -5.28 -17.78
N MET A 228 21.26 -5.10 -16.51
CA MET A 228 21.90 -3.87 -16.00
C MET A 228 23.44 -3.96 -15.96
N GLY A 229 24.02 -5.04 -16.50
CA GLY A 229 25.46 -5.32 -16.35
C GLY A 229 25.81 -5.99 -15.02
N PRO A 230 27.10 -6.22 -14.73
CA PRO A 230 27.55 -7.00 -13.57
C PRO A 230 27.33 -6.30 -12.21
N GLY A 231 26.98 -5.00 -12.22
CA GLY A 231 26.99 -4.17 -11.02
C GLY A 231 28.42 -3.85 -10.55
N PRO A 232 28.57 -3.24 -9.35
CA PRO A 232 27.48 -2.76 -8.49
C PRO A 232 26.67 -1.66 -9.18
N TYR A 233 25.42 -1.49 -8.76
CA TYR A 233 24.49 -0.54 -9.38
C TYR A 233 24.42 0.76 -8.60
N THR A 234 24.07 1.83 -9.31
CA THR A 234 23.54 3.05 -8.71
C THR A 234 22.07 3.14 -9.05
N PHE A 235 21.21 3.05 -8.04
CA PHE A 235 19.76 3.14 -8.19
C PHE A 235 19.26 4.50 -7.75
N ARG A 236 18.27 5.04 -8.47
CA ARG A 236 17.44 6.15 -8.00
C ARG A 236 16.02 5.65 -7.84
N VAL A 237 15.49 5.78 -6.63
CA VAL A 237 14.13 5.37 -6.28
C VAL A 237 13.33 6.63 -6.04
N THR A 238 12.16 6.74 -6.68
CA THR A 238 11.23 7.86 -6.51
C THR A 238 9.91 7.33 -5.96
N ASP A 239 9.37 7.98 -4.93
CA ASP A 239 8.06 7.66 -4.36
C ASP A 239 6.90 8.36 -5.08
N VAL A 240 5.67 8.00 -4.72
CA VAL A 240 4.44 8.58 -5.26
C VAL A 240 4.25 10.07 -4.96
N TYR A 241 5.04 10.63 -4.05
CA TYR A 241 5.03 12.06 -3.69
C TYR A 241 6.14 12.84 -4.39
N GLY A 242 6.98 12.18 -5.19
CA GLY A 242 8.07 12.78 -5.93
C GLY A 242 9.38 12.90 -5.15
N HIS A 243 9.46 12.39 -3.92
CA HIS A 243 10.73 12.30 -3.22
C HIS A 243 11.61 11.25 -3.87
N SER A 244 12.92 11.50 -3.90
CA SER A 244 13.87 10.55 -4.45
C SER A 244 15.06 10.32 -3.56
N VAL A 245 15.56 9.09 -3.57
CA VAL A 245 16.83 8.70 -2.95
C VAL A 245 17.71 8.02 -3.99
N THR A 246 19.02 8.27 -3.92
CA THR A 246 20.01 7.61 -4.77
C THR A 246 20.94 6.76 -3.92
N ASP A 247 20.92 5.46 -4.14
CA ASP A 247 21.81 4.48 -3.51
C ASP A 247 22.88 4.05 -4.51
N THR A 248 24.15 4.26 -4.16
CA THR A 248 25.31 3.90 -4.97
C THR A 248 25.98 2.63 -4.44
N GLY A 249 26.61 1.85 -5.31
CA GLY A 249 27.39 0.70 -4.88
C GLY A 249 26.55 -0.49 -4.44
N VAL A 250 25.29 -0.58 -4.87
CA VAL A 250 24.40 -1.69 -4.56
C VAL A 250 24.91 -2.95 -5.26
N ALA A 251 25.49 -3.87 -4.49
CA ALA A 251 26.04 -5.11 -5.04
C ALA A 251 24.92 -5.97 -5.67
N HIS A 252 25.21 -6.56 -6.83
CA HIS A 252 24.35 -7.61 -7.39
C HIS A 252 24.54 -8.90 -6.60
N VAL A 253 23.46 -9.41 -5.99
CA VAL A 253 23.47 -10.70 -5.30
C VAL A 253 22.21 -11.46 -5.70
N GLU A 254 22.35 -12.38 -6.65
CA GLU A 254 21.25 -13.20 -7.15
C GLU A 254 20.51 -13.91 -6.02
N ALA A 255 19.18 -14.00 -6.15
CA ALA A 255 18.32 -14.70 -5.20
C ALA A 255 18.47 -14.23 -3.74
N SER A 256 19.03 -13.02 -3.54
CA SER A 256 19.26 -12.44 -2.23
C SER A 256 18.78 -10.99 -2.15
N GLU A 257 18.78 -10.48 -0.92
CA GLU A 257 18.46 -9.10 -0.61
C GLU A 257 19.70 -8.35 -0.14
N VAL A 258 19.86 -7.12 -0.60
CA VAL A 258 20.98 -6.23 -0.27
C VAL A 258 20.44 -4.93 0.33
N SER A 259 21.16 -4.38 1.31
CA SER A 259 20.79 -3.09 1.89
C SER A 259 21.18 -1.94 0.97
N GLY A 260 20.27 -0.98 0.82
CA GLY A 260 20.61 0.38 0.39
C GLY A 260 21.32 1.16 1.50
N ALA A 261 21.50 2.45 1.28
CA ALA A 261 22.14 3.36 2.24
C ALA A 261 21.15 4.33 2.88
N ALA A 262 20.00 4.60 2.25
CA ALA A 262 19.05 5.59 2.73
C ALA A 262 17.58 5.14 2.62
N GLN A 263 16.72 5.90 3.29
CA GLN A 263 15.26 5.76 3.25
C GLN A 263 14.66 7.00 2.59
N LEU A 264 13.48 6.85 1.99
CA LEU A 264 12.71 7.99 1.51
C LEU A 264 12.37 8.92 2.70
N PRO A 265 12.39 10.24 2.50
CA PRO A 265 12.17 11.18 3.58
C PRO A 265 10.78 11.04 4.20
N ASP A 266 10.66 11.50 5.44
CA ASP A 266 9.36 11.74 6.04
C ASP A 266 8.58 12.78 5.25
N CYS A 267 7.26 12.66 5.30
CA CYS A 267 6.38 13.69 4.78
C CYS A 267 6.47 14.94 5.65
N PRO A 268 6.45 16.16 5.07
CA PRO A 268 6.49 17.41 5.81
C PRO A 268 5.33 17.58 6.79
#